data_AF-A0A5C6LL70-F1
#
_entry.id   AF-A0A5C6LL70-F1
#
_cell.length_a   1.000
_cell.length_b   1.000
_cell.length_c   1.000
_cell.angle_alpha   90.00
_cell.angle_beta   90.00
_cell.angle_gamma   90.00
#
_symmetry.space_group_name_H-M   'P 1'
#
loop_
_entity.id
_entity.type
_entity.pdbx_description
1 polymer ?
#
loop_
_entity_poly.entity_id
_entity_poly.type
_entity_poly.pdbx_seq_one_letter_code
_entity_poly.pdbx_strand_id
1 'polypeptide(L)'
;MKTPIATVALALESITRYDLVQQPQKLEEYLSIGRQELQRLNLMIEKVLNLSREQDADYPLNMVLYDVQTGLQDVVRSMELQLTNAGAVCKLDLSPEPCFVYGDPVHLTNVCIT
;
A
#
# COMPACT_ATOMS: atom_id res chain seq x y z
N MET A 1 9.93 -2.83 22.68
CA MET A 1 8.91 -2.39 21.71
C MET A 1 7.65 -3.23 21.91
N LYS A 2 6.47 -2.62 22.05
CA LYS A 2 5.21 -3.38 22.19
C LYS A 2 4.75 -3.75 20.78
N THR A 3 4.54 -5.03 20.51
CA THR A 3 4.11 -5.51 19.19
C THR A 3 2.69 -4.99 18.89
N PRO A 4 2.36 -4.64 17.64
CA PRO A 4 1.01 -4.20 17.27
C PRO A 4 -0.07 -5.24 17.64
N ILE A 5 0.26 -6.53 17.58
CA ILE A 5 -0.58 -7.63 18.08
C ILE A 5 -0.94 -7.45 19.56
N ALA A 6 0.03 -7.07 20.40
CA ALA A 6 -0.21 -6.84 21.83
C ALA A 6 -1.14 -5.64 22.09
N THR A 7 -1.17 -4.66 21.18
CA THR A 7 -2.06 -3.48 21.29
C THR A 7 -3.50 -3.85 20.93
N VAL A 8 -3.70 -4.66 19.89
CA VAL A 8 -5.03 -5.21 19.54
C VAL A 8 -5.56 -6.12 20.63
N ALA A 9 -4.70 -7.01 21.17
CA ALA A 9 -5.07 -7.91 22.26
C ALA A 9 -5.50 -7.14 23.52
N LEU A 10 -4.75 -6.10 23.90
CA LEU A 10 -5.08 -5.26 25.05
C LEU A 10 -6.39 -4.47 24.85
N ALA A 11 -6.66 -4.00 23.63
CA ALA A 11 -7.90 -3.30 23.31
C ALA A 11 -9.12 -4.23 23.43
N LEU A 12 -9.03 -5.45 22.88
CA LEU A 12 -10.07 -6.47 23.01
C LEU A 12 -10.26 -6.89 24.47
N GLU A 13 -9.18 -7.12 25.20
CA GLU A 13 -9.23 -7.49 26.63
C GLU A 13 -9.86 -6.38 27.48
N SER A 14 -9.59 -5.10 27.15
CA SER A 14 -10.21 -3.94 27.80
C SER A 14 -11.71 -3.86 27.52
N ILE A 15 -12.15 -4.17 26.30
CA ILE A 15 -13.57 -4.24 25.93
C ILE A 15 -14.30 -5.28 26.78
N THR A 16 -13.73 -6.48 26.92
CA THR A 16 -14.34 -7.58 27.69
C THR A 16 -14.29 -7.35 29.20
N ARG A 17 -13.20 -6.74 29.71
CA ARG A 17 -12.96 -6.59 31.16
C ARG A 17 -13.71 -5.42 31.79
N TYR A 18 -13.96 -4.35 31.03
CA TYR A 18 -14.64 -3.15 31.54
C TYR A 18 -16.11 -3.06 31.09
N ASP A 19 -16.65 -4.14 30.52
CA ASP A 19 -18.01 -4.21 29.96
C ASP A 19 -18.37 -2.96 29.12
N LEU A 20 -17.41 -2.55 28.27
CA LEU A 20 -17.51 -1.33 27.47
C LEU A 20 -18.67 -1.37 26.47
N VAL A 21 -19.33 -2.52 26.33
CA VAL A 21 -20.61 -2.70 25.63
C VAL A 21 -21.67 -1.71 26.13
N GLN A 22 -21.64 -1.33 27.41
CA GLN A 22 -22.55 -0.34 28.01
C GLN A 22 -22.14 1.12 27.74
N GLN A 23 -20.97 1.36 27.15
CA GLN A 23 -20.41 2.68 26.84
C GLN A 23 -20.03 2.77 25.36
N PRO A 24 -21.03 2.92 24.45
CA PRO A 24 -20.84 2.77 23.00
C PRO A 24 -19.76 3.69 22.41
N GLN A 25 -19.61 4.90 22.95
CA GLN A 25 -18.63 5.88 22.49
C GLN A 25 -17.18 5.42 22.75
N LYS A 26 -16.90 4.83 23.91
CA LYS A 26 -15.56 4.27 24.23
C LYS A 26 -15.34 2.95 23.51
N LEU A 27 -16.37 2.11 23.38
CA LEU A 27 -16.27 0.88 22.60
C LEU A 27 -15.81 1.17 21.16
N GLU A 28 -16.40 2.18 20.52
CA GLU A 28 -16.06 2.58 19.16
C GLU A 28 -14.61 3.09 19.04
N GLU A 29 -14.14 3.85 20.03
CA GLU A 29 -12.75 4.33 20.11
C GLU A 29 -11.76 3.15 20.19
N TYR A 30 -11.96 2.20 21.11
CA TYR A 30 -11.08 1.03 21.25
C TYR A 30 -11.14 0.10 20.04
N LEU A 31 -12.31 -0.08 19.42
CA LEU A 31 -12.44 -0.83 18.17
C LEU A 31 -11.76 -0.12 16.99
N SER A 32 -11.76 1.22 16.96
CA SER A 32 -11.05 1.99 15.94
C SER A 32 -9.53 1.81 16.06
N ILE A 33 -8.99 1.85 17.28
CA ILE A 33 -7.58 1.61 17.57
C ILE A 33 -7.17 0.20 17.16
N GLY A 34 -7.99 -0.81 17.51
CA GLY A 34 -7.76 -2.19 17.11
C GLY A 34 -7.76 -2.37 15.59
N ARG A 35 -8.72 -1.75 14.88
CA ARG A 35 -8.78 -1.79 13.41
C ARG A 35 -7.58 -1.13 12.74
N GLN A 36 -7.14 0.01 13.25
CA GLN A 36 -5.98 0.73 12.71
C GLN A 36 -4.69 -0.09 12.86
N GLU A 37 -4.48 -0.73 14.02
CA GLU A 37 -3.31 -1.60 14.22
C GLU A 37 -3.37 -2.90 13.39
N LEU A 38 -4.57 -3.46 13.16
CA LEU A 38 -4.75 -4.58 12.23
C LEU A 38 -4.39 -4.19 10.79
N GLN A 39 -4.82 -3.00 10.34
CA GLN A 39 -4.47 -2.49 9.02
C GLN A 39 -2.95 -2.26 8.90
N ARG A 40 -2.31 -1.75 9.95
CA ARG A 40 -0.85 -1.57 10.01
C ARG A 40 -0.10 -2.90 9.95
N LEU A 41 -0.63 -3.94 10.61
CA LEU A 41 -0.11 -5.31 10.54
C LEU A 41 -0.21 -5.89 9.13
N ASN A 42 -1.36 -5.75 8.47
CA ASN A 42 -1.52 -6.22 7.09
C ASN A 42 -0.53 -5.54 6.13
N LEU A 43 -0.35 -4.22 6.24
CA LEU A 43 0.66 -3.49 5.44
C LEU A 43 2.10 -3.96 5.73
N MET A 44 2.40 -4.31 6.99
CA MET A 44 3.72 -4.83 7.34
C MET A 44 3.93 -6.25 6.80
N ILE A 45 2.89 -7.09 6.80
CA ILE A 45 2.89 -8.42 6.20
C ILE A 45 3.08 -8.33 4.68
N GLU A 46 2.35 -7.45 4.00
CA GLU A 46 2.51 -7.18 2.57
C GLU A 46 3.93 -6.70 2.24
N LYS A 47 4.50 -5.80 3.05
CA LYS A 47 5.90 -5.37 2.89
C LYS A 47 6.90 -6.50 3.08
N VAL A 48 6.70 -7.36 4.08
CA VAL A 48 7.58 -8.53 4.29
C VAL A 48 7.46 -9.52 3.14
N LEU A 49 6.24 -9.77 2.65
CA LEU A 49 5.98 -10.60 1.46
C LEU A 49 6.62 -10.03 0.20
N ASN A 50 6.54 -8.72 0.00
CA ASN A 50 7.17 -8.05 -1.15
C ASN A 50 8.70 -8.09 -1.02
N LEU A 51 9.27 -7.84 0.16
CA LEU A 51 10.72 -7.93 0.41
C LEU A 51 11.27 -9.35 0.26
N SER A 52 10.48 -10.38 0.61
CA SER A 52 10.88 -11.78 0.39
C SER A 52 10.82 -12.16 -1.09
N ARG A 53 9.83 -11.65 -1.83
CA ARG A 53 9.78 -11.78 -3.30
C ARG A 53 10.96 -11.10 -4.01
N GLU A 54 11.48 -10.01 -3.46
CA GLU A 54 12.68 -9.32 -3.99
C GLU A 54 14.00 -10.03 -3.65
N GLN A 55 14.04 -10.85 -2.59
CA GLN A 55 15.23 -11.60 -2.16
C GLN A 55 15.32 -13.01 -2.75
N ASP A 56 14.20 -13.60 -3.16
CA ASP A 56 14.18 -14.81 -3.95
C ASP A 56 14.64 -14.46 -5.38
N ALA A 57 15.92 -14.76 -5.67
CA ALA A 57 16.57 -14.56 -6.98
C ALA A 57 15.90 -15.28 -8.18
N ASP A 58 14.78 -15.97 -7.93
CA ASP A 58 14.02 -16.80 -8.87
C ASP A 58 12.56 -16.37 -9.00
N TYR A 59 12.19 -15.11 -8.70
CA TYR A 59 10.88 -14.61 -9.14
C TYR A 59 10.87 -14.59 -10.68
N PRO A 60 10.07 -15.42 -11.37
CA PRO A 60 10.06 -15.42 -12.81
C PRO A 60 9.46 -14.09 -13.25
N LEU A 61 10.29 -13.22 -13.81
CA LEU A 61 9.83 -11.99 -14.46
C LEU A 61 8.74 -12.37 -15.44
N ASN A 62 7.55 -11.80 -15.27
CA ASN A 62 6.46 -12.03 -16.20
C ASN A 62 6.68 -11.14 -17.42
N MET A 63 7.58 -11.60 -18.30
CA MET A 63 8.00 -10.87 -19.49
C MET A 63 6.84 -10.81 -20.48
N VAL A 64 6.21 -9.65 -20.58
CA VAL A 64 5.12 -9.39 -21.52
C VAL A 64 5.47 -8.19 -22.39
N LEU A 65 4.86 -8.13 -23.56
CA LEU A 65 4.91 -6.92 -24.38
C LEU A 65 4.00 -5.87 -23.71
N TYR A 66 4.60 -4.82 -23.17
CA TYR A 66 3.93 -3.84 -22.35
C TYR A 66 4.13 -2.43 -22.90
N ASP A 67 3.04 -1.66 -23.03
CA ASP A 67 3.14 -0.25 -23.44
C ASP A 67 3.49 0.60 -22.20
N VAL A 68 4.72 1.07 -22.13
CA VAL A 68 5.24 1.83 -20.99
C VAL A 68 4.47 3.13 -20.78
N GLN A 69 3.86 3.67 -21.84
CA GLN A 69 3.06 4.89 -21.76
C GLN A 69 1.80 4.71 -20.92
N THR A 70 1.21 3.50 -20.92
CA THR A 70 0.07 3.18 -20.06
C THR A 70 0.47 3.17 -18.59
N GLY A 71 1.65 2.62 -18.27
CA GLY A 71 2.20 2.63 -16.91
C GLY A 71 2.50 4.02 -16.40
N LEU A 72 3.09 4.87 -17.25
CA LEU A 72 3.35 6.27 -16.91
C LEU A 72 2.04 7.04 -16.62
N GLN A 73 0.98 6.81 -17.38
CA GLN A 73 -0.33 7.40 -17.11
C GLN A 73 -0.90 6.93 -15.77
N ASP A 74 -0.80 5.63 -15.46
CA ASP A 74 -1.27 5.07 -14.20
C ASP A 74 -0.49 5.63 -13.00
N VAL A 75 0.83 5.80 -13.13
CA VAL A 75 1.68 6.43 -12.11
C VAL A 75 1.27 7.87 -11.86
N VAL A 76 1.16 8.69 -12.91
CA VAL A 76 0.76 10.10 -12.78
C VAL A 76 -0.62 10.23 -12.15
N ARG A 77 -1.56 9.37 -12.55
CA ARG A 77 -2.91 9.32 -11.96
C ARG A 77 -2.86 8.96 -10.47
N SER A 78 -2.01 8.00 -10.08
CA SER A 78 -1.85 7.63 -8.66
C SER A 78 -1.28 8.76 -7.81
N MET A 79 -0.46 9.64 -8.41
CA MET A 79 0.20 10.76 -7.75
C MET A 79 -0.62 12.07 -7.80
N GLU A 80 -1.73 12.11 -8.55
CA GLU A 80 -2.53 13.31 -8.79
C GLU A 80 -2.99 14.00 -7.49
N LEU A 81 -3.41 13.21 -6.49
CA LEU A 81 -3.80 13.73 -5.17
C LEU A 81 -2.60 14.35 -4.42
N GLN A 82 -1.43 13.72 -4.52
CA GLN A 82 -0.20 14.20 -3.85
C GLN A 82 0.32 15.48 -4.53
N LEU A 83 0.29 15.51 -5.86
CA LEU A 83 0.67 16.67 -6.67
C LEU A 83 -0.24 17.87 -6.40
N THR A 84 -1.56 17.64 -6.33
CA THR A 84 -2.55 18.67 -6.01
C THR A 84 -2.31 19.25 -4.61
N ASN A 85 -2.07 18.41 -3.61
CA ASN A 85 -1.76 18.84 -2.25
C ASN A 85 -0.43 19.61 -2.14
N ALA A 86 0.53 19.32 -3.02
CA ALA A 86 1.82 20.01 -3.09
C ALA A 86 1.79 21.28 -3.95
N GLY A 87 0.67 21.59 -4.62
CA GLY A 87 0.57 22.68 -5.60
C GLY A 87 1.48 22.47 -6.83
N ALA A 88 1.88 21.23 -7.10
CA ALA A 88 2.78 20.87 -8.18
C ALA A 88 2.01 20.43 -9.43
N VAL A 89 2.52 20.77 -10.61
CA VAL A 89 1.96 20.35 -11.90
C VAL A 89 2.88 19.32 -12.53
N CYS A 90 2.36 18.11 -12.73
CA CYS A 90 3.04 17.09 -13.53
C CYS A 90 2.59 17.19 -14.98
N LYS A 91 3.54 17.29 -15.91
CA LYS A 91 3.28 17.20 -17.34
C LYS A 91 3.80 15.86 -17.84
N LEU A 92 2.91 15.12 -18.50
CA LEU A 92 3.25 13.87 -19.14
C LEU A 92 3.28 14.09 -20.65
N ASP A 93 4.48 14.07 -21.23
CA ASP A 93 4.68 14.17 -22.67
C ASP A 93 4.75 12.76 -23.26
N LEU A 94 3.63 12.30 -23.81
CA LEU A 94 3.52 10.98 -24.44
C LEU A 94 3.82 11.07 -25.94
N SER A 95 4.43 10.01 -26.45
CA SER A 95 4.60 9.79 -27.88
C SER A 95 3.25 9.49 -28.54
N PRO A 96 3.02 9.94 -29.79
CA PRO A 96 1.84 9.56 -30.56
C PRO A 96 1.81 8.06 -30.92
N GLU A 97 2.94 7.37 -30.85
CA GLU A 97 3.05 5.93 -31.10
C GLU A 97 3.22 5.16 -29.78
N PRO A 98 2.59 3.97 -29.61
CA PRO A 98 2.78 3.10 -28.45
C PRO A 98 4.26 2.76 -28.23
N CYS A 99 4.74 2.80 -26.99
CA CYS A 99 6.11 2.47 -26.66
C CYS A 99 6.14 1.10 -25.98
N PHE A 100 6.16 0.06 -26.81
CA PHE A 100 6.19 -1.31 -26.31
C PHE A 100 7.59 -1.70 -25.86
N VAL A 101 7.70 -2.16 -24.61
CA VAL A 101 8.90 -2.78 -24.06
C VAL A 101 8.55 -4.21 -23.67
N TYR A 102 9.48 -5.12 -23.93
CA TYR A 102 9.37 -6.49 -23.45
C TYR A 102 9.99 -6.57 -22.06
N GLY A 103 9.14 -6.65 -21.04
CA GLY A 103 9.57 -6.55 -19.65
C GLY A 103 8.45 -6.85 -18.67
N ASP A 104 8.78 -6.90 -17.39
CA ASP A 104 7.82 -7.08 -16.32
C ASP A 104 7.16 -5.72 -15.97
N PRO A 105 5.84 -5.56 -16.18
CA PRO A 105 5.16 -4.27 -15.97
C PRO A 105 5.25 -3.76 -14.53
N VAL A 106 5.24 -4.66 -13.55
CA VAL A 106 5.28 -4.28 -12.13
C VAL A 106 6.64 -3.69 -11.78
N HIS A 107 7.72 -4.33 -12.24
CA HIS A 107 9.07 -3.84 -12.01
C HIS A 107 9.33 -2.52 -12.75
N LEU A 108 8.89 -2.40 -14.00
CA LEU A 108 9.03 -1.18 -14.79
C LEU A 108 8.29 0.01 -14.15
N THR A 109 7.10 -0.23 -13.61
CA THR A 109 6.30 0.80 -12.94
C THR A 109 6.94 1.23 -11.62
N ASN A 110 7.48 0.29 -10.84
CA ASN A 110 8.15 0.59 -9.57
C ASN A 110 9.41 1.47 -9.73
N VAL A 111 10.18 1.25 -10.80
CA VAL A 111 11.35 2.11 -11.13
C VAL A 111 10.91 3.55 -11.46
N CYS A 112 9.73 3.74 -12.05
CA CYS A 112 9.23 5.07 -12.38
C CYS A 112 8.73 5.86 -11.16
N ILE A 113 8.37 5.17 -10.07
CA ILE A 113 7.84 5.79 -8.83
C ILE A 113 8.97 6.17 -7.85
N THR A 114 10.15 5.57 -7.96
CA THR A 114 11.29 5.74 -7.02
C THR A 114 12.14 6.95 -7.38
#